data_AF-A0A351AQR1-F1
#
_entry.id   AF-A0A351AQR1-F1
#
_cell.length_a   1.000
_cell.length_b   1.000
_cell.length_c   1.000
_cell.angle_alpha   90.00
_cell.angle_beta   90.00
_cell.angle_gamma   90.00
#
_symmetry.space_group_name_H-M   'P 1'
#
loop_
_entity.id
_entity.type
_entity.pdbx_description
1 polymer ?
#
loop_
_entity_poly.entity_id
_entity_poly.type
_entity_poly.pdbx_seq_one_letter_code
_entity_poly.pdbx_strand_id
1 'polypeptide(L)'
;MEDLRKYVLYSKEQEDAFRNKYANVIAARRRVYVNWLRGLPLREWVDYLVQVSPRDYEAVIGLICICHQERLVSITFSRDYHQIRRDPDTPEEFESIFGKYAEKE
;
A
#
# COMPACT_ATOMS: atom_id res chain seq x y z
N MET A 1 18.22 4.19 -11.74
CA MET A 1 16.97 3.67 -11.16
C MET A 1 15.85 4.60 -11.57
N GLU A 2 14.69 4.04 -11.91
CA GLU A 2 13.52 4.83 -12.29
C GLU A 2 12.95 5.52 -11.04
N ASP A 3 12.70 6.83 -11.09
CA ASP A 3 12.16 7.54 -9.94
C ASP A 3 10.66 7.23 -9.81
N LEU A 4 10.31 6.41 -8.81
CA LEU A 4 8.94 5.98 -8.54
C LEU A 4 8.11 7.04 -7.81
N ARG A 5 8.73 8.10 -7.28
CA ARG A 5 8.05 9.15 -6.50
C ARG A 5 7.04 9.90 -7.34
N LYS A 6 7.30 10.03 -8.64
CA LYS A 6 6.38 10.66 -9.60
C LYS A 6 5.02 9.97 -9.70
N TYR A 7 4.91 8.70 -9.31
CA TYR A 7 3.68 7.92 -9.32
C TYR A 7 2.89 8.00 -8.02
N VAL A 8 3.48 8.58 -6.98
CA VAL A 8 2.86 8.69 -5.66
C VAL A 8 1.87 9.85 -5.66
N LEU A 9 0.69 9.59 -5.12
CA LEU A 9 -0.40 10.56 -5.06
C LEU A 9 -0.27 11.37 -3.75
N TYR A 10 0.45 12.49 -3.80
CA TYR A 10 0.66 13.37 -2.65
C TYR A 10 -0.46 14.39 -2.46
N SER A 11 -1.14 14.76 -3.54
CA SER A 11 -2.17 15.79 -3.55
C SER A 11 -3.52 15.26 -4.00
N LYS A 12 -4.59 15.90 -3.52
CA LYS A 12 -5.97 15.56 -3.88
C LYS A 12 -6.24 15.70 -5.39
N GLU A 13 -5.58 16.63 -6.07
CA GLU A 13 -5.65 16.78 -7.53
C GLU A 13 -5.04 15.60 -8.28
N GLN A 14 -3.89 15.08 -7.81
CA GLN A 14 -3.28 13.88 -8.38
C GLN A 14 -4.17 12.65 -8.14
N GLU A 15 -4.79 12.58 -6.96
CA GLU A 15 -5.74 11.54 -6.62
C GLU A 15 -6.95 11.55 -7.56
N ASP A 16 -7.57 12.70 -7.78
CA ASP A 16 -8.73 12.84 -8.65
C ASP A 16 -8.38 12.54 -10.12
N ALA A 17 -7.24 13.04 -10.60
CA ALA A 17 -6.74 12.73 -11.93
C ALA A 17 -6.48 11.22 -12.12
N PHE A 18 -5.89 10.56 -11.11
CA PHE A 18 -5.65 9.12 -11.12
C PHE A 18 -6.98 8.33 -11.09
N ARG A 19 -7.92 8.72 -10.23
CA ARG A 19 -9.26 8.12 -10.14
C ARG A 19 -9.98 8.21 -11.47
N ASN A 20 -9.92 9.35 -12.16
CA ASN A 20 -10.53 9.51 -13.48
C ASN A 20 -9.83 8.67 -14.55
N LYS A 21 -8.49 8.68 -14.58
CA LYS A 21 -7.68 7.94 -15.57
C LYS A 21 -7.80 6.41 -15.41
N TYR A 22 -7.87 5.92 -14.19
CA TYR A 22 -7.89 4.49 -13.86
C TYR A 22 -9.21 4.01 -13.24
N ALA A 23 -10.31 4.74 -13.43
CA ALA A 23 -11.62 4.45 -12.83
C ALA A 23 -12.03 2.98 -12.98
N ASN A 24 -11.92 2.45 -14.21
CA ASN A 24 -12.27 1.07 -14.53
C ASN A 24 -11.35 0.05 -13.83
N VAL A 25 -10.05 0.36 -13.73
CA VAL A 25 -9.06 -0.51 -13.07
C VAL A 25 -9.28 -0.52 -11.56
N ILE A 26 -9.55 0.64 -10.97
CA ILE A 26 -9.87 0.77 -9.54
C ILE A 26 -11.15 -0.01 -9.24
N ALA A 27 -12.22 0.20 -10.01
CA ALA A 27 -13.49 -0.51 -9.81
C ALA A 27 -13.31 -2.03 -9.88
N ALA A 28 -12.52 -2.54 -10.83
CA ALA A 28 -12.33 -3.97 -11.02
C ALA A 28 -11.34 -4.60 -10.01
N ARG A 29 -10.28 -3.89 -9.60
CA ARG A 29 -9.15 -4.47 -8.87
C ARG A 29 -9.02 -4.03 -7.42
N ARG A 30 -9.72 -2.98 -6.98
CA ARG A 30 -9.63 -2.44 -5.61
C ARG A 30 -9.79 -3.51 -4.54
N ARG A 31 -10.82 -4.36 -4.63
CA ARG A 31 -11.06 -5.42 -3.62
C ARG A 31 -9.93 -6.44 -3.57
N VAL A 32 -9.36 -6.81 -4.72
CA VAL A 32 -8.24 -7.75 -4.82
C VAL A 32 -7.00 -7.15 -4.15
N TYR A 33 -6.70 -5.88 -4.44
CA TYR A 33 -5.57 -5.18 -3.83
C TYR A 33 -5.73 -5.01 -2.33
N VAL A 34 -6.92 -4.63 -1.84
CA VAL A 34 -7.18 -4.52 -0.39
C VAL A 34 -6.97 -5.86 0.30
N ASN A 35 -7.50 -6.96 -0.26
CA ASN A 35 -7.30 -8.30 0.31
C ASN A 35 -5.84 -8.71 0.29
N TRP A 36 -5.12 -8.44 -0.81
CA TRP A 36 -3.69 -8.73 -0.92
C TRP A 36 -2.87 -7.92 0.09
N LEU A 37 -3.11 -6.60 0.20
CA LEU A 37 -2.46 -5.70 1.15
C LEU A 37 -2.73 -6.14 2.61
N ARG A 38 -3.96 -6.53 2.94
CA ARG A 38 -4.30 -7.09 4.27
C ARG A 38 -3.67 -8.45 4.53
N GLY A 39 -3.36 -9.20 3.48
CA GLY A 39 -2.62 -10.47 3.61
C GLY A 39 -1.12 -10.27 3.84
N LEU A 40 -0.59 -9.05 3.70
CA LEU A 40 0.83 -8.80 3.90
C LEU A 40 1.21 -8.94 5.39
N PRO A 41 2.42 -9.46 5.67
CA PRO A 41 2.96 -9.51 7.01
C PRO A 41 3.07 -8.10 7.60
N LEU A 42 2.65 -7.96 8.86
CA LEU A 42 2.68 -6.70 9.58
C LEU A 42 4.13 -6.32 9.92
N ARG A 43 4.47 -5.05 9.69
CA ARG A 43 5.80 -4.46 9.92
C ARG A 43 6.97 -5.08 9.13
N GLU A 44 6.68 -5.89 8.12
CA GLU A 44 7.70 -6.44 7.24
C GLU A 44 7.74 -5.67 5.90
N TRP A 45 8.95 -5.42 5.40
CA TRP A 45 9.15 -4.76 4.11
C TRP A 45 8.95 -5.77 2.99
N VAL A 46 8.01 -5.49 2.09
CA VAL A 46 7.65 -6.35 0.97
C VAL A 46 7.88 -5.60 -0.35
N ASP A 47 8.65 -6.22 -1.25
CA ASP A 47 8.85 -5.77 -2.61
C ASP A 47 7.59 -6.03 -3.47
N TYR A 48 6.71 -5.04 -3.54
CA TYR A 48 5.44 -5.13 -4.26
C TYR A 48 5.57 -5.01 -5.78
N LEU A 49 6.72 -4.56 -6.28
CA LEU A 49 6.98 -4.37 -7.71
C LEU A 49 7.74 -5.54 -8.36
N VAL A 50 8.16 -6.56 -7.59
CA VAL A 50 9.08 -7.60 -8.07
C VAL A 50 8.53 -8.43 -9.25
N GLN A 51 7.21 -8.55 -9.38
CA GLN A 51 6.53 -9.24 -10.48
C GLN A 51 5.66 -8.31 -11.32
N VAL A 52 5.81 -7.00 -11.15
CA VAL A 52 5.00 -6.00 -11.85
C VAL A 52 5.80 -5.49 -13.04
N SER A 53 5.16 -5.38 -14.20
CA SER A 53 5.81 -4.76 -15.35
C SER A 53 5.96 -3.26 -15.12
N PRO A 54 7.06 -2.60 -15.54
CA PRO A 54 7.26 -1.17 -15.35
C PRO A 54 6.13 -0.28 -15.90
N ARG A 55 5.44 -0.75 -16.94
CA ARG A 55 4.26 -0.08 -17.53
C ARG A 55 3.07 0.00 -16.57
N ASP A 56 2.99 -0.92 -15.61
CA ASP A 56 1.91 -1.00 -14.62
C ASP A 56 2.28 -0.35 -13.29
N TYR A 57 3.53 0.10 -13.10
CA TYR A 57 3.98 0.71 -11.84
C TYR A 57 3.10 1.88 -11.40
N GLU A 58 2.74 2.78 -12.33
CA GLU A 58 1.83 3.89 -12.03
C GLU A 58 0.49 3.41 -11.48
N ALA A 59 -0.10 2.40 -12.12
CA ALA A 59 -1.41 1.88 -11.73
C ALA A 59 -1.35 1.17 -10.36
N VAL A 60 -0.30 0.39 -10.13
CA VAL A 60 -0.11 -0.34 -8.86
C VAL A 60 0.16 0.64 -7.71
N ILE A 61 1.09 1.58 -7.89
CA ILE A 61 1.44 2.58 -6.87
C ILE A 61 0.22 3.42 -6.52
N GLY A 62 -0.48 3.95 -7.54
CA GLY A 62 -1.67 4.77 -7.31
C GLY A 62 -2.80 3.99 -6.63
N LEU A 63 -3.01 2.71 -6.95
CA LEU A 63 -3.98 1.86 -6.24
C LEU A 63 -3.65 1.71 -4.75
N ILE A 64 -2.38 1.51 -4.42
CA ILE A 64 -1.93 1.38 -3.02
C ILE A 64 -2.13 2.72 -2.30
N CYS A 65 -1.79 3.85 -2.92
CA CYS A 65 -2.04 5.19 -2.38
C CYS A 65 -3.54 5.40 -2.07
N ILE A 66 -4.43 5.06 -3.01
CA ILE A 66 -5.88 5.16 -2.81
C ILE A 66 -6.34 4.29 -1.63
N CYS A 67 -5.88 3.03 -1.56
CA CYS A 67 -6.24 2.13 -0.45
C CYS A 67 -5.80 2.68 0.91
N HIS A 68 -4.64 3.32 0.96
CA HIS A 68 -4.12 3.97 2.16
C HIS A 68 -4.91 5.23 2.54
N GLN A 69 -5.15 6.13 1.58
CA GLN A 69 -5.89 7.38 1.78
C GLN A 69 -7.34 7.15 2.22
N GLU A 70 -7.99 6.12 1.66
CA GLU A 70 -9.35 5.71 2.06
C GLU A 70 -9.38 4.93 3.39
N ARG A 71 -8.25 4.82 4.10
CA ARG A 71 -8.10 4.09 5.37
C ARG A 71 -8.59 2.64 5.30
N LEU A 72 -8.43 2.00 4.14
CA LEU A 72 -8.77 0.59 3.99
C LEU A 72 -7.67 -0.32 4.53
N VAL A 73 -6.42 0.16 4.43
CA VAL A 73 -5.19 -0.47 4.94
C VAL A 73 -4.15 0.60 5.27
N SER A 74 -3.54 0.53 6.45
CA SER A 74 -2.38 1.35 6.80
C SER A 74 -1.09 0.80 6.17
N ILE A 75 -0.47 1.58 5.27
CA ILE A 75 0.72 1.18 4.52
C ILE A 75 1.77 2.30 4.61
N THR A 76 3.03 1.92 4.80
CA THR A 76 4.20 2.80 4.72
C THR A 76 5.05 2.42 3.52
N PHE A 77 5.45 3.40 2.70
CA PHE A 77 6.41 3.19 1.60
C PHE A 77 7.85 3.33 2.09
N SER A 78 8.77 2.57 1.49
CA SER A 78 10.21 2.76 1.71
C SER A 78 10.70 4.06 1.04
N ARG A 79 11.91 4.52 1.39
CA ARG A 79 12.47 5.78 0.85
C ARG A 79 12.60 5.80 -0.68
N ASP A 80 12.80 4.63 -1.26
CA ASP A 80 12.94 4.40 -2.70
C ASP A 80 11.62 3.97 -3.34
N TYR A 81 10.55 3.80 -2.56
CA TYR A 81 9.22 3.40 -3.01
C TYR A 81 9.17 2.04 -3.72
N HIS A 82 10.22 1.23 -3.61
CA HIS A 82 10.24 -0.15 -4.12
C HIS A 82 9.56 -1.15 -3.18
N GLN A 83 9.46 -0.79 -1.90
CA GLN A 83 8.93 -1.64 -0.86
C GLN A 83 7.81 -0.94 -0.13
N ILE A 84 6.85 -1.73 0.33
CA ILE A 84 5.79 -1.30 1.21
C ILE A 84 5.82 -2.13 2.49
N ARG A 85 5.29 -1.55 3.54
CA ARG A 85 5.12 -2.20 4.84
C ARG A 85 3.71 -1.97 5.30
N ARG A 86 3.02 -3.02 5.74
CA ARG A 86 1.72 -2.87 6.39
C ARG A 86 1.93 -2.51 7.85
N ASP A 87 1.27 -1.45 8.29
CA ASP A 87 1.22 -1.05 9.70
C ASP A 87 -0.10 -1.54 10.32
N PRO A 88 -0.12 -1.84 11.63
CA PRO A 88 -1.32 -2.32 12.31
C PRO A 88 -2.39 -1.22 12.31
N ASP A 89 -3.61 -1.59 11.91
CA ASP A 89 -4.72 -0.65 11.76
C ASP A 89 -5.42 -0.38 13.10
N THR A 90 -5.32 -1.32 14.04
CA THR A 90 -5.88 -1.23 15.39
C THR A 90 -4.84 -1.53 16.47
N PRO A 91 -5.00 -0.98 17.68
CA PRO A 91 -4.19 -1.37 18.84
C PRO A 91 -4.32 -2.86 19.15
N GLU A 92 -5.46 -3.50 18.85
CA GLU A 92 -5.65 -4.95 19.01
C GLU A 92 -4.78 -5.79 18.05
N GLU A 93 -4.62 -5.37 16.78
CA GLU A 93 -3.66 -6.01 15.86
C GLU A 93 -2.21 -5.80 16.33
N PHE A 94 -1.93 -4.67 16.96
CA PHE A 94 -0.64 -4.40 17.58
C PHE A 94 -0.40 -5.33 18.77
N GLU A 95 -1.35 -5.48 19.70
CA GLU A 95 -1.22 -6.34 20.88
C GLU A 95 -1.18 -7.83 20.52
N SER A 96 -1.91 -8.28 19.51
CA SER A 96 -1.86 -9.69 19.08
C SER A 96 -0.47 -10.12 18.57
N ILE A 97 0.30 -9.15 18.05
CA ILE A 97 1.66 -9.37 17.52
C ILE A 97 2.73 -9.04 18.56
N PHE A 98 2.61 -7.92 19.26
CA PHE A 98 3.63 -7.41 20.20
C PHE A 98 3.33 -7.72 21.67
N GLY A 99 2.07 -7.94 22.04
CA GLY A 99 1.70 -8.39 23.39
C GLY A 99 2.29 -9.76 23.71
N LYS A 100 2.48 -10.63 22.71
CA LYS A 100 3.21 -11.91 22.86
C LYS A 100 4.71 -11.76 23.17
N TYR A 101 5.30 -10.59 22.94
CA TYR A 101 6.71 -10.30 23.25
C TYR A 101 6.87 -9.52 24.57
N ALA A 102 5.80 -8.95 25.13
CA ALA A 102 5.85 -8.21 26.39
C ALA A 102 5.81 -9.13 27.63
N GLU A 103 5.42 -10.40 27.51
CA GLU A 103 5.42 -11.38 28.62
C GLU A 103 6.76 -12.15 28.77
N LYS A 104 7.85 -11.67 28.15
CA LYS A 104 9.18 -12.30 28.23
C LYS A 104 10.28 -11.44 28.88
N GLU A 105 9.91 -10.41 29.63
CA GLU A 105 10.84 -9.69 30.52
C GLU A 105 10.43 -9.76 31.98
#